data_AF-A0AAW0GP66-F1
#
_entry.id   AF-A0AAW0GP66-F1
#
_cell.length_a   1.000
_cell.length_b   1.000
_cell.length_c   1.000
_cell.angle_alpha   90.00
_cell.angle_beta   90.00
_cell.angle_gamma   90.00
#
_symmetry.space_group_name_H-M   'P 1'
#
loop_
_entity.id
_entity.type
_entity.pdbx_description
1 polymer ?
#
loop_
_entity_poly.entity_id
_entity_poly.type
_entity_poly.pdbx_seq_one_letter_code
_entity_poly.pdbx_strand_id
1 'polypeptide(L)'
;MGISRLTPRLVGYATAQAQFAINNQRTWDANYYDFDLAKFYWNIVRILSTGPEGLAIMNYINERIFGEEEVRERTGLSAADRFFAQRELRRIEEEA
;
A
#
# COMPACT_ATOMS: atom_id res chain seq x y z
N MET A 1 7.65 -22.93 -4.63
CA MET A 1 6.50 -22.16 -4.10
C MET A 1 6.83 -20.68 -4.27
N GLY A 2 6.04 -19.94 -5.04
CA GLY A 2 6.22 -18.50 -5.25
C GLY A 2 5.32 -17.70 -4.32
N ILE A 3 5.64 -16.42 -4.13
CA ILE A 3 4.72 -15.47 -3.49
C ILE A 3 3.59 -15.21 -4.50
N SER A 4 2.36 -15.50 -4.12
CA SER A 4 1.15 -15.25 -4.93
C SER A 4 0.30 -14.08 -4.41
N ARG A 5 0.69 -13.50 -3.26
CA ARG A 5 0.04 -12.36 -2.64
C ARG A 5 1.02 -11.57 -1.78
N LEU A 6 1.00 -10.25 -1.90
CA LEU A 6 1.66 -9.31 -1.03
C LEU A 6 0.82 -9.06 0.23
N THR A 7 1.49 -9.11 1.37
CA THR A 7 0.93 -8.73 2.67
C THR A 7 1.40 -7.31 3.05
N PRO A 8 0.67 -6.59 3.91
CA PRO A 8 1.11 -5.29 4.43
C PRO A 8 2.53 -5.31 5.01
N ARG A 9 2.92 -6.42 5.66
CA ARG A 9 4.27 -6.63 6.19
C ARG A 9 5.32 -6.75 5.10
N LEU A 10 5.02 -7.47 4.02
CA LEU A 10 5.96 -7.58 2.90
C LEU A 10 6.15 -6.23 2.19
N VAL A 11 5.07 -5.48 2.03
CA VAL A 11 5.13 -4.11 1.49
C VAL A 11 5.94 -3.20 2.42
N GLY A 12 5.65 -3.21 3.72
CA GLY A 12 6.42 -2.45 4.71
C GLY A 12 7.91 -2.78 4.69
N TYR A 13 8.26 -4.07 4.55
CA TYR A 13 9.65 -4.50 4.43
C TYR A 13 10.29 -3.99 3.13
N ALA A 14 9.62 -4.16 1.99
CA ALA A 14 10.12 -3.67 0.71
C ALA A 14 10.34 -2.15 0.70
N THR A 15 9.42 -1.38 1.28
CA THR A 15 9.55 0.08 1.39
C THR A 15 10.70 0.49 2.32
N ALA A 16 10.92 -0.23 3.42
CA ALA A 16 12.08 -0.01 4.28
C ALA A 16 13.41 -0.24 3.54
N GLN A 17 13.47 -1.28 2.69
CA GLN A 17 14.65 -1.54 1.85
C GLN A 17 14.84 -0.46 0.77
N ALA A 18 13.76 0.00 0.14
CA ALA A 18 13.82 1.08 -0.84
C ALA A 18 14.32 2.38 -0.20
N GLN A 19 13.86 2.70 1.01
CA GLN A 19 14.33 3.85 1.77
C GLN A 19 15.83 3.78 2.05
N PHE A 20 16.34 2.59 2.36
CA PHE A 20 17.79 2.37 2.51
C PHE A 20 18.53 2.63 1.19
N ALA A 21 18.04 2.06 0.08
CA ALA A 21 18.68 2.17 -1.23
C ALA A 21 18.73 3.61 -1.78
N ILE A 22 17.75 4.44 -1.44
CA ILE A 22 17.68 5.85 -1.88
C ILE A 22 18.53 6.76 -0.99
N ASN A 23 18.85 6.34 0.23
CA ASN A 23 19.58 7.17 1.18
C ASN A 23 21.09 7.10 0.91
N ASN A 24 21.75 8.25 0.74
CA ASN A 24 23.20 8.35 0.51
C ASN A 24 24.05 8.11 1.77
N GLN A 25 23.49 7.45 2.78
CA GLN A 25 24.16 7.15 4.04
C GLN A 25 25.13 5.99 3.85
N ARG A 26 26.36 6.16 4.34
CA ARG A 26 27.39 5.11 4.29
C ARG A 26 27.14 3.96 5.27
N THR A 27 26.42 4.22 6.35
CA THR A 27 26.11 3.27 7.42
C THR A 27 24.69 3.53 7.89
N TRP A 28 23.93 2.46 8.11
CA TRP A 28 22.53 2.55 8.53
C TRP A 28 22.41 2.24 10.01
N ASP A 29 22.02 3.23 10.79
CA ASP A 29 21.52 3.00 12.15
C ASP A 29 19.99 2.95 12.12
N ALA A 30 19.43 2.03 12.92
CA ALA A 30 17.98 1.86 13.04
C ALA A 30 17.26 3.14 13.53
N ASN A 31 18.00 4.01 14.21
CA ASN A 31 17.62 5.37 14.55
C ASN A 31 18.64 6.32 13.92
N TYR A 32 18.20 7.16 13.00
CA TYR A 32 19.07 8.14 12.35
C TYR A 32 18.46 9.54 12.42
N TYR A 33 19.10 10.44 13.20
CA TYR A 33 18.48 11.70 13.62
C TYR A 33 17.05 11.47 14.13
N ASP A 34 16.05 11.98 13.41
CA ASP A 34 14.63 11.86 13.75
C ASP A 34 13.94 10.66 13.07
N PHE A 35 14.67 9.89 12.26
CA PHE A 35 14.14 8.73 11.55
C PHE A 35 14.27 7.46 12.39
N ASP A 36 13.12 6.91 12.78
CA ASP A 36 13.00 5.61 13.44
C ASP A 36 12.47 4.59 12.43
N LEU A 37 13.32 3.63 12.07
CA LEU A 37 13.01 2.61 11.07
C LEU A 37 11.86 1.70 11.52
N ALA A 38 11.83 1.33 12.80
CA ALA A 38 10.80 0.45 13.33
C ALA A 38 9.44 1.16 13.28
N LYS A 39 9.40 2.43 13.70
CA LYS A 39 8.20 3.28 13.61
C LYS A 39 7.76 3.48 12.17
N PHE A 40 8.70 3.73 11.25
CA PHE A 40 8.41 3.86 9.82
C PHE A 40 7.76 2.59 9.25
N TYR A 41 8.37 1.43 9.50
CA TYR A 41 7.83 0.13 9.08
C TYR A 41 6.41 -0.09 9.63
N TRP A 42 6.21 0.10 10.94
CA TRP A 42 4.91 -0.14 11.57
C TRP A 42 3.84 0.85 11.13
N ASN A 43 4.21 2.10 10.82
CA ASN A 43 3.29 3.07 10.24
C ASN A 43 2.77 2.60 8.89
N ILE A 44 3.64 2.09 8.00
CA ILE A 44 3.23 1.56 6.70
C ILE A 44 2.31 0.35 6.89
N VAL A 45 2.73 -0.62 7.72
CA VAL A 45 1.92 -1.81 7.99
C VAL A 45 0.54 -1.40 8.49
N ARG A 46 0.47 -0.45 9.43
CA ARG A 46 -0.79 0.03 10.00
C ARG A 46 -1.67 0.69 8.95
N ILE A 47 -1.12 1.59 8.13
CA ILE A 47 -1.86 2.26 7.05
C ILE A 47 -2.47 1.22 6.10
N LEU A 48 -1.70 0.20 5.72
CA LEU A 48 -2.14 -0.81 4.77
C LEU A 48 -3.04 -1.89 5.38
N SER A 49 -3.02 -2.07 6.70
CA SER A 49 -3.84 -3.06 7.41
C SER A 49 -5.11 -2.49 8.04
N THR A 50 -5.31 -1.17 7.99
CA THR A 50 -6.44 -0.51 8.67
C THR A 50 -7.23 0.37 7.72
N GLY A 51 -8.55 0.40 7.92
CA GLY A 51 -9.47 1.22 7.13
C GLY A 51 -9.70 0.74 5.70
N PRO A 52 -10.73 1.27 5.03
CA PRO A 52 -11.07 0.90 3.66
C PRO A 52 -10.00 1.31 2.64
N GLU A 53 -9.28 2.40 2.89
CA GLU A 53 -8.23 2.91 1.98
C GLU A 53 -7.01 1.98 1.93
N GLY A 54 -6.52 1.52 3.09
CA GLY A 54 -5.39 0.59 3.15
C GLY A 54 -5.69 -0.73 2.43
N LEU A 55 -6.90 -1.26 2.61
CA LEU A 55 -7.36 -2.46 1.92
C LEU A 55 -7.48 -2.25 0.41
N ALA A 56 -7.99 -1.10 -0.04
CA ALA A 56 -8.06 -0.77 -1.46
C ALA A 56 -6.67 -0.69 -2.10
N ILE A 57 -5.71 -0.04 -1.43
CA ILE A 57 -4.31 0.01 -1.88
C ILE A 57 -3.71 -1.39 -1.97
N MET A 58 -3.93 -2.24 -0.97
CA MET A 58 -3.41 -3.60 -0.97
C MET A 58 -4.02 -4.47 -2.08
N ASN A 59 -5.32 -4.32 -2.34
CA ASN A 59 -5.97 -5.02 -3.45
C ASN A 59 -5.41 -4.55 -4.80
N TYR A 60 -5.30 -3.24 -5.00
CA TYR A 60 -4.69 -2.65 -6.20
C TYR A 60 -3.27 -3.16 -6.46
N ILE A 61 -2.42 -3.15 -5.44
CA ILE A 61 -1.03 -3.59 -5.55
C ILE A 61 -0.97 -5.09 -5.92
N ASN A 62 -1.80 -5.92 -5.29
CA ASN A 62 -1.86 -7.35 -5.60
C ASN A 62 -2.37 -7.61 -7.01
N GLU A 63 -3.43 -6.91 -7.45
CA GLU A 63 -3.96 -6.97 -8.81
C GLU A 63 -2.90 -6.59 -9.85
N ARG A 64 -2.13 -5.53 -9.60
CA ARG A 64 -1.10 -5.07 -10.55
C ARG A 64 0.10 -6.01 -10.66
N ILE A 65 0.44 -6.73 -9.59
CA ILE A 65 1.61 -7.59 -9.55
C ILE A 65 1.28 -9.04 -9.97
N PHE A 66 0.11 -9.54 -9.56
CA PHE A 66 -0.29 -10.93 -9.79
C PHE A 66 -1.40 -11.10 -10.84
N GLY A 67 -2.00 -10.01 -11.31
CA GLY A 67 -3.12 -10.03 -12.24
C GLY A 67 -4.48 -10.04 -11.55
N GLU A 68 -5.53 -9.67 -12.29
CA GLU A 68 -6.91 -9.76 -11.82
C GLU A 68 -7.52 -11.08 -12.28
N GLU A 69 -7.70 -12.03 -11.36
CA GLU A 69 -8.53 -13.21 -11.69
C GLU A 69 -9.95 -13.09 -11.14
N GLU A 70 -10.18 -12.52 -9.95
CA GLU A 70 -11.51 -12.59 -9.32
C GLU A 70 -12.39 -11.33 -9.42
N VAL A 71 -11.80 -10.13 -9.50
CA VAL A 71 -12.56 -8.86 -9.39
C VAL A 71 -12.99 -8.32 -10.76
N ARG A 72 -12.12 -8.42 -11.77
CA ARG A 72 -12.38 -7.93 -13.13
C ARG A 72 -13.48 -8.74 -13.83
N GLU A 73 -13.52 -10.05 -13.59
CA GLU A 73 -14.50 -10.98 -14.14
C GLU A 73 -15.95 -10.62 -13.79
N ARG A 74 -16.19 -10.02 -12.61
CA ARG A 74 -17.55 -9.74 -12.12
C ARG A 74 -18.07 -8.35 -12.48
N THR A 75 -17.21 -7.38 -12.78
CA THR A 75 -17.63 -5.97 -12.87
C THR A 75 -16.97 -5.12 -13.95
N GLY A 76 -15.94 -5.61 -14.63
CA GLY A 76 -15.18 -4.81 -15.62
C GLY A 76 -14.36 -3.64 -15.04
N LEU A 77 -14.57 -3.25 -13.78
CA LEU A 77 -13.80 -2.25 -13.03
C LEU A 77 -12.96 -2.89 -11.94
N SER A 78 -11.71 -2.43 -11.77
CA SER A 78 -10.85 -2.85 -10.65
C SER A 78 -11.41 -2.38 -9.30
N ALA A 79 -10.99 -3.01 -8.21
CA ALA A 79 -11.41 -2.59 -6.86
C ALA A 79 -10.98 -1.14 -6.55
N ALA A 80 -9.83 -0.73 -7.10
CA ALA A 80 -9.31 0.62 -6.99
C ALA A 80 -10.19 1.64 -7.71
N ASP A 81 -10.61 1.34 -8.94
CA ASP A 81 -11.45 2.25 -9.73
C ASP A 81 -12.79 2.51 -9.03
N ARG A 82 -13.36 1.49 -8.39
CA ARG A 82 -14.59 1.64 -7.60
C ARG A 82 -14.37 2.48 -6.35
N PHE A 83 -13.25 2.30 -5.66
CA PHE A 83 -12.92 3.07 -4.47
C PHE A 83 -12.70 4.55 -4.80
N PHE A 84 -11.92 4.86 -5.84
CA PHE A 84 -11.69 6.24 -6.25
C PHE A 84 -12.95 6.90 -6.80
N ALA A 85 -13.78 6.16 -7.56
CA ALA A 85 -15.08 6.66 -8.01
C ALA A 85 -16.03 6.97 -6.83
N GLN A 86 -16.10 6.09 -5.82
CA GLN A 86 -16.91 6.33 -4.61
C GLN A 86 -16.40 7.51 -3.78
N ARG A 87 -15.07 7.68 -3.71
CA ARG A 87 -14.46 8.83 -3.01
C ARG A 87 -14.78 10.14 -3.72
N GLU A 88 -14.67 10.17 -5.05
CA GLU A 88 -14.98 11.37 -5.82
C GLU A 88 -16.47 11.73 -5.74
N LEU A 89 -17.36 10.72 -5.74
CA LEU A 89 -18.78 10.92 -5.51
C LEU A 89 -19.07 11.52 -4.12
N ARG A 90 -18.45 10.99 -3.05
CA ARG A 90 -18.58 11.56 -1.71
C ARG A 90 -18.10 12.99 -1.63
N ARG A 91 -16.98 13.29 -2.29
CA ARG A 91 -16.43 14.63 -2.31
C ARG A 91 -17.40 15.61 -2.98
N ILE A 92 -18.01 15.22 -4.09
CA ILE A 92 -19.04 16.02 -4.78
C ILE A 92 -20.28 16.22 -3.88
N GLU A 93 -20.69 15.20 -3.12
CA GLU A 93 -21.81 15.30 -2.17
C GLU A 93 -21.50 16.21 -0.96
N GLU A 94 -20.25 16.29 -0.52
CA GLU A 94 -19.82 17.15 0.59
C GLU A 94 -19.58 18.61 0.17
N GLU A 95 -19.34 18.86 -1.12
CA GLU A 95 -19.13 20.19 -1.71
C GLU A 95 -20.43 20.84 -2.26
N ALA A 96 -21.57 20.13 -2.23
CA ALA A 96 -22.89 20.56 -2.72
C ALA A 96 -23.85 20.99 -1.58
#